data_AF-A0A7H4PAL5-F1
#
_entry.id   AF-A0A7H4PAL5-F1
#
_cell.length_a   1.000
_cell.length_b   1.000
_cell.length_c   1.000
_cell.angle_alpha   90.00
_cell.angle_beta   90.00
_cell.angle_gamma   90.00
#
_symmetry.space_group_name_H-M   'P 1'
#
loop_
_entity.id
_entity.type
_entity.pdbx_description
1 polymer ?
#
loop_
_entity_poly.entity_id
_entity_poly.type
_entity_poly.pdbx_seq_one_letter_code
_entity_poly.pdbx_strand_id
1 'polypeptide(L)'
;MGKIADIYANCGITKKVKATGLDALFDATIKEMKEAGDETIVFTNFVDFDSSWGHRRDVAGYAAGLELFDRRLPELMELVGEDDILILTADHGCDPTWTGTDHTREHIPVLIYGPKVKPGSLGHRETFADIGQTLATYFGTSAMDYGKNML
;
A
#
# COMPACT_ATOMS: atom_id res chain seq x y z
N MET A 1 4.29 0.86 -9.09
CA MET A 1 3.70 -0.32 -9.75
C MET A 1 2.23 -0.10 -10.03
N GLY A 2 1.70 -0.68 -11.12
CA GLY A 2 0.27 -0.59 -11.43
C GLY A 2 -0.15 0.86 -11.74
N LYS A 3 -1.20 1.34 -11.08
CA LYS A 3 -1.81 2.66 -11.32
C LYS A 3 -1.07 3.84 -10.69
N ILE A 4 -0.10 3.61 -9.79
CA ILE A 4 0.58 4.69 -9.03
C ILE A 4 1.10 5.82 -9.92
N ALA A 5 1.82 5.51 -11.00
CA ALA A 5 2.39 6.56 -11.85
C ALA A 5 1.31 7.41 -12.55
N ASP A 6 0.14 6.83 -12.84
CA ASP A 6 -0.97 7.56 -13.44
C ASP A 6 -1.70 8.42 -12.40
N ILE A 7 -1.88 7.90 -11.17
CA ILE A 7 -2.48 8.62 -10.03
C ILE A 7 -1.71 9.92 -9.72
N TYR A 8 -0.37 9.84 -9.73
CA TYR A 8 0.49 11.00 -9.45
C TYR A 8 0.89 11.79 -10.71
N ALA A 9 0.28 11.51 -11.87
CA ALA A 9 0.62 12.14 -13.15
C ALA A 9 2.14 12.14 -13.46
N ASN A 10 2.84 11.08 -13.05
CA ASN A 10 4.29 10.89 -13.12
C ASN A 10 5.14 11.88 -12.30
N CYS A 11 4.53 12.69 -11.42
CA CYS A 11 5.28 13.56 -10.50
C CYS A 11 6.02 12.71 -9.47
N GLY A 12 7.35 12.88 -9.37
CA GLY A 12 8.19 12.12 -8.43
C GLY A 12 8.43 10.65 -8.80
N ILE A 13 8.06 10.22 -10.01
CA ILE A 13 8.22 8.82 -10.45
C ILE A 13 9.53 8.65 -11.22
N THR A 14 10.43 7.80 -10.72
CA THR A 14 11.70 7.46 -11.36
C THR A 14 11.60 6.23 -12.28
N LYS A 15 10.78 5.23 -11.89
CA LYS A 15 10.54 4.00 -12.65
C LYS A 15 9.05 3.65 -12.64
N LYS A 16 8.49 3.35 -13.82
CA LYS A 16 7.11 2.87 -13.99
C LYS A 16 7.13 1.41 -14.43
N VAL A 17 6.46 0.56 -13.66
CA VAL A 17 6.24 -0.85 -14.02
C VAL A 17 4.75 -1.12 -14.11
N LYS A 18 4.33 -1.69 -15.24
CA LYS A 18 2.96 -2.08 -15.51
C LYS A 18 2.76 -3.55 -15.15
N ALA A 19 1.73 -3.82 -14.38
CA ALA A 19 1.19 -5.15 -14.13
C ALA A 19 -0.32 -5.01 -13.88
N THR A 20 -1.06 -6.07 -14.17
CA THR A 20 -2.53 -6.10 -14.07
C THR A 20 -2.95 -7.41 -13.45
N GLY A 21 -3.87 -7.37 -12.50
CA GLY A 21 -4.22 -8.54 -11.72
C GLY A 21 -3.39 -8.64 -10.44
N LEU A 22 -4.02 -9.12 -9.37
CA LEU A 22 -3.44 -9.27 -8.04
C LEU A 22 -2.12 -10.03 -8.07
N ASP A 23 -2.08 -11.21 -8.69
CA ASP A 23 -0.86 -12.03 -8.81
C ASP A 23 0.26 -11.32 -9.56
N ALA A 24 -0.03 -10.73 -10.73
CA ALA A 24 0.98 -10.06 -11.53
C ALA A 24 1.55 -8.82 -10.83
N LEU A 25 0.70 -8.08 -10.10
CA LEU A 25 1.14 -6.96 -9.28
C LEU A 25 2.01 -7.42 -8.12
N PHE A 26 1.68 -8.55 -7.51
CA PHE A 26 2.45 -9.12 -6.41
C PHE A 26 3.82 -9.64 -6.89
N ASP A 27 3.85 -10.40 -7.98
CA ASP A 27 5.08 -10.87 -8.61
C ASP A 27 5.99 -9.72 -9.03
N ALA A 28 5.40 -8.68 -9.63
CA ALA A 28 6.15 -7.49 -10.01
C ALA A 28 6.66 -6.73 -8.77
N THR A 29 5.89 -6.70 -7.67
CA THR A 29 6.33 -6.09 -6.40
C THR A 29 7.54 -6.82 -5.83
N ILE A 30 7.48 -8.16 -5.73
CA ILE A 30 8.59 -9.01 -5.27
C ILE A 30 9.83 -8.78 -6.13
N LYS A 31 9.66 -8.78 -7.46
CA LYS A 31 10.76 -8.54 -8.38
C LYS A 31 11.42 -7.18 -8.12
N GLU A 32 10.62 -6.13 -8.00
CA GLU A 32 11.13 -4.77 -7.80
C GLU A 32 11.72 -4.57 -6.41
N MET A 33 11.24 -5.26 -5.37
CA MET A 33 11.89 -5.28 -4.06
C MET A 33 13.27 -5.93 -4.12
N LYS A 34 13.44 -7.02 -4.88
CA LYS A 34 14.75 -7.68 -5.07
C LYS A 34 15.74 -6.84 -5.88
N GLU A 35 15.23 -6.01 -6.79
CA GLU A 35 16.03 -5.11 -7.63
C GLU A 35 16.26 -3.74 -6.98
N ALA A 36 15.51 -3.40 -5.94
CA ALA A 36 15.62 -2.12 -5.24
C ALA A 36 17.00 -1.99 -4.59
N GLY A 37 17.61 -0.83 -4.78
CA GLY A 37 18.78 -0.43 -3.98
C GLY A 37 18.34 0.42 -2.80
N ASP A 38 19.33 0.99 -2.11
CA ASP A 38 19.11 1.94 -1.03
C ASP A 38 18.26 3.14 -1.49
N GLU A 39 17.62 3.81 -0.53
CA GLU A 39 16.85 5.05 -0.75
C GLU A 39 15.72 4.91 -1.80
N THR A 40 15.12 3.73 -1.91
CA THR A 40 14.09 3.40 -2.91
C THR A 40 12.71 3.19 -2.26
N ILE A 41 11.66 3.66 -2.94
CA ILE A 41 10.27 3.31 -2.60
C ILE A 41 9.71 2.39 -3.69
N VAL A 42 9.39 1.15 -3.32
CA VAL A 42 8.56 0.26 -4.15
C VAL A 42 7.10 0.49 -3.79
N PHE A 43 6.40 1.31 -4.57
CA PHE A 43 5.01 1.67 -4.31
C PHE A 43 4.04 0.93 -5.24
N THR A 44 3.23 0.03 -4.68
CA THR A 44 2.24 -0.75 -5.43
C THR A 44 0.80 -0.39 -5.05
N ASN A 45 -0.04 -0.24 -6.06
CA ASN A 45 -1.50 -0.18 -5.90
C ASN A 45 -2.12 -1.50 -6.41
N PHE A 46 -2.73 -2.26 -5.50
CA PHE A 46 -3.44 -3.52 -5.78
C PHE A 46 -4.89 -3.24 -6.16
N VAL A 47 -5.10 -2.78 -7.39
CA VAL A 47 -6.37 -2.18 -7.85
C VAL A 47 -7.58 -3.12 -7.89
N ASP A 48 -7.39 -4.44 -7.92
CA ASP A 48 -8.51 -5.39 -8.10
C ASP A 48 -9.54 -5.34 -6.97
N PHE A 49 -9.11 -5.03 -5.75
CA PHE A 49 -10.00 -4.82 -4.60
C PHE A 49 -11.07 -3.76 -4.86
N ASP A 50 -10.71 -2.74 -5.63
CA ASP A 50 -11.64 -1.70 -6.03
C ASP A 50 -12.34 -2.04 -7.36
N SER A 51 -11.56 -2.23 -8.43
CA SER A 51 -12.10 -2.28 -9.79
C SER A 51 -12.80 -3.60 -10.15
N SER A 52 -12.30 -4.70 -9.59
CA SER A 52 -12.72 -6.06 -9.96
C SER A 52 -13.77 -6.59 -9.00
N TRP A 53 -13.72 -6.21 -7.72
CA TRP A 53 -14.62 -6.77 -6.70
C TRP A 53 -15.46 -5.71 -5.98
N GLY A 54 -14.88 -4.60 -5.50
CA GLY A 54 -15.59 -3.57 -4.75
C GLY A 54 -16.74 -2.92 -5.54
N HIS A 55 -16.43 -2.25 -6.65
CA HIS A 55 -17.43 -1.61 -7.51
C HIS A 55 -18.47 -2.58 -8.09
N ARG A 56 -18.12 -3.87 -8.19
CA ARG A 56 -19.00 -4.93 -8.71
C ARG A 56 -19.83 -5.62 -7.64
N ARG A 57 -19.65 -5.25 -6.37
CA ARG A 57 -20.32 -5.85 -5.20
C ARG A 57 -20.15 -7.37 -5.14
N ASP A 58 -18.96 -7.83 -5.53
CA ASP A 58 -18.61 -9.25 -5.51
C ASP A 58 -17.92 -9.60 -4.20
N VAL A 59 -18.73 -9.95 -3.19
CA VAL A 59 -18.26 -10.32 -1.85
C VAL A 59 -17.32 -11.53 -1.88
N ALA A 60 -17.66 -12.55 -2.68
CA ALA A 60 -16.87 -13.78 -2.76
C ALA A 60 -15.51 -13.53 -3.43
N GLY A 61 -15.49 -12.77 -4.52
CA GLY A 61 -14.25 -12.36 -5.19
C GLY A 61 -13.36 -11.49 -4.29
N TYR A 62 -13.96 -10.52 -3.58
CA TYR A 62 -13.21 -9.67 -2.64
C TYR A 62 -12.56 -10.50 -1.54
N ALA A 63 -13.32 -11.38 -0.89
CA ALA A 63 -12.82 -12.26 0.17
C ALA A 63 -11.70 -13.18 -0.33
N ALA A 64 -11.88 -13.82 -1.49
CA ALA A 64 -10.84 -14.67 -2.09
C ALA A 64 -9.58 -13.87 -2.45
N GLY A 65 -9.73 -12.62 -2.89
CA GLY A 65 -8.61 -11.71 -3.14
C GLY A 65 -7.83 -11.38 -1.86
N LEU A 66 -8.51 -11.13 -0.75
CA LEU A 66 -7.87 -10.86 0.54
C LEU A 66 -7.12 -12.10 1.06
N GLU A 67 -7.72 -13.29 0.98
CA GLU A 67 -7.08 -14.55 1.34
C GLU A 67 -5.85 -14.85 0.47
N LEU A 68 -5.92 -14.53 -0.83
CA LEU A 68 -4.77 -14.66 -1.73
C LEU A 68 -3.65 -13.70 -1.34
N PHE A 69 -3.97 -12.43 -1.10
CA PHE A 69 -2.99 -11.43 -0.66
C PHE A 69 -2.32 -11.84 0.65
N ASP A 70 -3.09 -12.27 1.65
CA ASP A 70 -2.59 -12.71 2.95
C ASP A 70 -1.62 -13.90 2.84
N ARG A 71 -1.98 -14.94 2.04
CA ARG A 71 -1.10 -16.09 1.82
C ARG A 71 0.24 -15.74 1.20
N ARG A 72 0.30 -14.67 0.41
CA ARG A 72 1.52 -14.21 -0.25
C ARG A 72 2.29 -13.19 0.56
N LEU A 73 1.69 -12.58 1.57
CA LEU A 73 2.33 -11.55 2.40
C LEU A 73 3.67 -12.00 3.01
N PRO A 74 3.86 -13.26 3.47
CA PRO A 74 5.17 -13.73 3.93
C PRO A 74 6.30 -13.55 2.90
N GLU A 75 6.02 -13.69 1.61
CA GLU A 75 7.03 -13.49 0.54
C GLU A 75 7.56 -12.05 0.50
N LEU A 76 6.72 -11.05 0.82
CA LEU A 76 7.17 -9.65 0.94
C LEU A 76 7.93 -9.44 2.24
N MET A 77 7.42 -9.99 3.34
CA MET A 77 8.02 -9.82 4.68
C MET A 77 9.43 -10.41 4.76
N GLU A 78 9.71 -11.51 4.07
CA GLU A 78 11.04 -12.13 3.99
C GLU A 78 12.08 -11.26 3.25
N LEU A 79 11.62 -10.32 2.42
CA LEU A 79 12.49 -9.41 1.67
C LEU A 79 12.77 -8.09 2.40
N VAL A 80 12.12 -7.83 3.54
CA VAL A 80 12.34 -6.62 4.33
C VAL A 80 13.68 -6.76 5.07
N GLY A 81 14.65 -5.94 4.67
CA GLY A 81 15.97 -5.86 5.30
C GLY A 81 15.97 -5.19 6.68
N GLU A 82 17.14 -5.15 7.32
CA GLU A 82 17.32 -4.63 8.70
C GLU A 82 16.87 -3.17 8.87
N ASP A 83 17.09 -2.35 7.83
CA ASP A 83 16.76 -0.93 7.80
C ASP A 83 15.46 -0.61 7.07
N ASP A 84 14.79 -1.61 6.49
CA ASP A 84 13.60 -1.41 5.67
C ASP A 84 12.33 -1.31 6.50
N ILE A 85 11.32 -0.66 5.92
CA ILE A 85 9.94 -0.70 6.40
C ILE A 85 8.99 -1.11 5.28
N LEU A 86 8.01 -1.94 5.64
CA LEU A 86 6.85 -2.28 4.81
C LEU A 86 5.61 -1.59 5.40
N ILE A 87 4.94 -0.77 4.59
CA ILE A 87 3.68 -0.12 4.97
C ILE A 87 2.55 -0.71 4.14
N LEU A 88 1.52 -1.25 4.81
CA LEU A 88 0.29 -1.72 4.17
C LEU A 88 -0.84 -0.77 4.53
N THR A 89 -1.58 -0.30 3.53
CA THR A 89 -2.68 0.66 3.69
C THR A 89 -3.70 0.55 2.57
N ALA A 90 -4.86 1.18 2.77
CA ALA A 90 -5.82 1.51 1.72
C ALA A 90 -5.95 3.04 1.57
N ASP A 91 -6.66 3.49 0.54
CA ASP A 91 -6.94 4.90 0.22
C ASP A 91 -8.41 5.29 0.42
N HIS A 92 -9.32 4.31 0.44
CA HIS A 92 -10.73 4.48 0.81
C HIS A 92 -11.38 3.11 1.07
N GLY A 93 -12.68 3.12 1.40
CA GLY A 93 -13.52 1.93 1.40
C GLY A 93 -14.15 1.67 0.03
N CYS A 94 -14.49 0.41 -0.23
CA CYS A 94 -15.31 0.00 -1.37
C CYS A 94 -16.10 -1.26 -1.00
N ASP A 95 -16.97 -1.13 0.02
CA ASP A 95 -17.69 -2.24 0.65
C ASP A 95 -18.51 -3.05 -0.38
N PRO A 96 -18.20 -4.34 -0.62
CA PRO A 96 -18.90 -5.14 -1.63
C PRO A 96 -20.34 -5.50 -1.23
N THR A 97 -20.77 -5.21 0.00
CA THR A 97 -22.15 -5.40 0.48
C THR A 97 -22.99 -4.12 0.42
N TRP A 98 -22.36 -2.97 0.09
CA TRP A 98 -23.02 -1.67 0.04
C TRP A 98 -23.96 -1.55 -1.16
N THR A 99 -25.02 -0.78 -1.02
CA THR A 99 -25.94 -0.48 -2.13
C THR A 99 -25.30 0.44 -3.17
N GLY A 100 -25.76 0.39 -4.42
CA GLY A 100 -25.15 1.16 -5.51
C GLY A 100 -23.76 0.64 -5.88
N THR A 101 -22.94 1.45 -6.54
CA THR A 101 -21.63 1.02 -7.07
C THR A 101 -20.48 1.95 -6.70
N ASP A 102 -20.69 2.97 -5.88
CA ASP A 102 -19.64 3.95 -5.53
C ASP A 102 -18.82 3.51 -4.31
N HIS A 103 -17.71 4.20 -4.07
CA HIS A 103 -16.88 4.03 -2.88
C HIS A 103 -17.63 4.32 -1.58
N THR A 104 -17.09 3.81 -0.48
CA THR A 104 -17.60 4.03 0.88
C THR A 104 -16.59 4.84 1.70
N ARG A 105 -17.11 5.75 2.53
CA ARG A 105 -16.27 6.59 3.40
C ARG A 105 -15.92 5.83 4.67
N GLU A 106 -14.77 5.18 4.66
CA GLU A 106 -14.31 4.32 5.75
C GLU A 106 -12.94 4.76 6.31
N HIS A 107 -12.64 4.30 7.53
CA HIS A 107 -11.27 4.31 8.01
C HIS A 107 -10.46 3.25 7.29
N ILE A 108 -9.22 3.58 6.93
CA ILE A 108 -8.28 2.65 6.29
C ILE A 108 -7.32 2.07 7.33
N PRO A 109 -6.91 0.79 7.21
CA PRO A 109 -5.87 0.23 8.06
C PRO A 109 -4.52 0.84 7.71
N VAL A 110 -3.65 1.04 8.70
CA VAL A 110 -2.22 1.35 8.48
C VAL A 110 -1.41 0.38 9.32
N LEU A 111 -0.69 -0.52 8.65
CA LEU A 111 0.20 -1.47 9.28
C LEU A 111 1.63 -1.15 8.85
N ILE A 112 2.54 -1.02 9.82
CA ILE A 112 3.96 -0.79 9.57
C ILE A 112 4.74 -1.96 10.14
N TYR A 113 5.53 -2.59 9.30
CA TYR A 113 6.37 -3.74 9.64
C TYR A 113 7.83 -3.45 9.29
N GLY A 114 8.75 -3.89 10.13
CA GLY A 114 10.19 -3.80 9.87
C GLY A 114 10.99 -4.21 11.11
N PRO A 115 12.25 -4.66 10.96
CA PRO A 115 13.05 -5.14 12.09
C PRO A 115 13.27 -4.11 13.20
N LYS A 116 13.33 -2.82 12.84
CA LYS A 116 13.48 -1.70 13.79
C LYS A 116 12.17 -1.05 14.23
N VAL A 117 11.03 -1.50 13.69
CA VAL A 117 9.71 -0.97 14.04
C VAL A 117 9.29 -1.53 15.38
N LYS A 118 9.03 -0.65 16.36
CA LYS A 118 8.58 -1.06 17.69
C LYS A 118 7.16 -1.68 17.60
N PRO A 119 6.96 -2.92 18.07
CA PRO A 119 5.62 -3.52 18.08
C PRO A 119 4.67 -2.75 19.00
N GLY A 120 3.44 -2.53 18.52
CA GLY A 120 2.39 -1.89 19.31
C GLY A 120 1.36 -1.16 18.44
N SER A 121 0.38 -0.54 19.10
CA SER A 121 -0.58 0.33 18.44
C SER A 121 0.02 1.72 18.24
N LEU A 122 -0.11 2.25 17.03
CA LEU A 122 0.22 3.65 16.68
C LEU A 122 -0.96 4.60 16.92
N GLY A 123 -2.07 4.09 17.47
CA GLY A 123 -3.29 4.83 17.74
C GLY A 123 -4.07 5.23 16.48
N HIS A 124 -5.13 6.01 16.69
CA HIS A 124 -5.90 6.60 15.61
C HIS A 124 -5.10 7.70 14.89
N ARG A 125 -5.25 7.81 13.57
CA ARG A 125 -4.60 8.84 12.74
C ARG A 125 -5.65 9.78 12.15
N GLU A 126 -5.39 11.07 12.25
CA GLU A 126 -6.31 12.13 11.80
C GLU A 126 -6.24 12.34 10.27
N THR A 127 -5.17 11.89 9.62
CA THR A 127 -4.95 12.10 8.19
C THR A 127 -4.07 11.02 7.58
N PHE A 128 -4.29 10.70 6.30
CA PHE A 128 -3.41 9.80 5.54
C PHE A 128 -2.02 10.42 5.29
N ALA A 129 -1.92 11.75 5.41
CA ALA A 129 -0.65 12.46 5.26
C ALA A 129 0.40 12.03 6.30
N ASP A 130 0.00 11.39 7.40
CA ASP A 130 0.91 10.81 8.37
C ASP A 130 1.85 9.75 7.74
N ILE A 131 1.38 9.01 6.73
CA ILE A 131 2.22 8.07 5.97
C ILE A 131 3.31 8.85 5.21
N GLY A 132 2.93 9.92 4.51
CA GLY A 132 3.86 10.77 3.77
C GLY A 132 4.89 11.43 4.69
N GLN A 133 4.47 11.96 5.85
CA GLN A 133 5.39 12.55 6.82
C GLN A 133 6.33 11.50 7.45
N THR A 134 5.85 10.29 7.70
CA THR A 134 6.68 9.17 8.18
C THR A 134 7.75 8.81 7.15
N LEU A 135 7.38 8.73 5.86
CA LEU A 135 8.33 8.49 4.76
C LEU A 135 9.35 9.64 4.63
N ALA A 136 8.91 10.89 4.74
CA ALA A 136 9.80 12.06 4.70
C ALA A 136 10.85 12.00 5.81
N THR A 137 10.44 11.64 7.03
CA THR A 137 11.37 11.43 8.16
C THR A 137 12.29 10.24 7.94
N TYR A 138 11.76 9.12 7.43
CA TYR A 138 12.54 7.90 7.14
C TYR A 138 13.68 8.15 6.13
N PHE A 139 13.41 8.89 5.05
CA PHE A 139 14.42 9.24 4.04
C PHE A 139 15.21 10.52 4.36
N GLY A 140 14.98 11.16 5.52
CA GLY A 140 15.67 12.40 5.89
C GLY A 140 15.40 13.59 4.96
N THR A 141 14.23 13.63 4.32
CA THR A 141 13.83 14.73 3.42
C THR A 141 13.12 15.85 4.18
N SER A 142 12.75 16.94 3.48
CA SER A 142 12.02 18.04 4.09
C SER A 142 10.66 17.58 4.64
N ALA A 143 10.24 18.17 5.77
CA ALA A 143 8.92 17.91 6.33
C ALA A 143 7.79 18.24 5.34
N MET A 144 6.71 17.47 5.42
CA MET A 144 5.50 17.70 4.66
C MET A 144 4.69 18.83 5.31
N ASP A 145 3.87 19.53 4.53
CA ASP A 145 2.94 20.55 5.05
C ASP A 145 1.87 19.97 5.99
N TYR A 146 1.57 18.67 5.83
CA TYR A 146 0.55 17.95 6.57
C TYR A 146 1.06 16.62 7.10
N GLY A 147 0.43 16.18 8.18
CA GLY A 147 0.68 14.88 8.81
C GLY A 147 1.72 14.96 9.93
N LYS A 148 1.86 13.84 10.63
CA LYS A 148 2.79 13.64 11.75
C LYS A 148 3.49 12.31 11.57
N ASN A 149 4.79 12.29 11.82
CA ASN A 149 5.57 11.06 11.84
C ASN A 149 4.96 10.06 12.85
N MET A 150 4.86 8.79 12.45
CA MET A 150 4.30 7.70 13.25
C MET A 150 5.37 6.83 13.91
N LEU A 151 6.64 6.89 13.46
CA LEU A 151 7.74 6.08 13.96
C LEU A 151 8.70 6.85 14.87
#